data_AF-A0AAU2KQX6-F1
#
_entry.id   AF-A0AAU2KQX6-F1
#
_cell.length_a   1.000
_cell.length_b   1.000
_cell.length_c   1.000
_cell.angle_alpha   90.00
_cell.angle_beta   90.00
_cell.angle_gamma   90.00
#
_symmetry.space_group_name_H-M   'P 1'
#
loop_
_entity.id
_entity.type
_entity.pdbx_description
1 polymer ?
#
loop_
_entity_poly.entity_id
_entity_poly.type
_entity_poly.pdbx_seq_one_letter_code
_entity_poly.pdbx_strand_id
1 'polypeptide(L)'
;MTSTDALELLIKAPTPERAAKLTKAQITAVLARHRRRNRDQKTAAIAAALRESQLVAAPVAATYAAAATAHARLLIALNEQIDTLEAEVKRTRST
;
A
#
# COMPACT_ATOMS: atom_id res chain seq x y z
N MET A 1 5.16 -6.01 10.86
CA MET A 1 4.04 -6.18 9.92
C MET A 1 4.13 -5.13 8.83
N THR A 2 3.97 -5.54 7.58
CA THR A 2 4.04 -4.71 6.39
C THR A 2 2.96 -3.63 6.43
N SER A 3 3.25 -2.44 5.91
CA SER A 3 2.34 -1.30 5.95
C SER A 3 1.19 -1.47 4.93
N THR A 4 -0.01 -1.88 5.35
CA THR A 4 -1.15 -2.16 4.45
C THR A 4 -1.55 -0.96 3.59
N ASP A 5 -1.44 0.25 4.12
CA ASP A 5 -1.62 1.51 3.38
C ASP A 5 -0.62 1.65 2.22
N ALA A 6 0.64 1.27 2.42
CA ALA A 6 1.65 1.31 1.36
C ALA A 6 1.35 0.28 0.26
N LEU A 7 0.92 -0.93 0.64
CA LEU A 7 0.51 -1.96 -0.33
C LEU A 7 -0.70 -1.52 -1.15
N GLU A 8 -1.69 -0.87 -0.52
CA GLU A 8 -2.86 -0.33 -1.22
C GLU A 8 -2.48 0.81 -2.19
N LEU A 9 -1.59 1.71 -1.79
CA LEU A 9 -1.07 2.76 -2.69
C LEU A 9 -0.30 2.16 -3.88
N LEU A 10 0.51 1.13 -3.63
CA LEU A 10 1.25 0.42 -4.68
C LEU A 10 0.31 -0.25 -5.69
N ILE A 11 -0.74 -0.93 -5.22
CA ILE A 11 -1.76 -1.53 -6.11
C ILE A 11 -2.48 -0.46 -6.93
N LYS A 12 -2.77 0.70 -6.34
CA LYS A 12 -3.46 1.82 -7.02
C LYS A 12 -2.60 2.46 -8.10
N ALA A 13 -1.29 2.54 -7.87
CA ALA A 13 -0.33 3.15 -8.76
C ALA A 13 0.95 2.30 -8.86
N PRO A 14 0.91 1.21 -9.65
CA PRO A 14 1.99 0.22 -9.66
C PRO A 14 3.19 0.62 -10.53
N THR A 15 3.15 1.79 -11.16
CA THR A 15 4.27 2.36 -11.93
C THR A 15 4.62 3.76 -11.40
N PRO A 16 5.88 4.20 -11.49
CA PRO A 16 6.30 5.55 -11.14
C PRO A 16 5.44 6.65 -11.78
N GLU A 17 5.13 6.51 -13.07
CA GLU A 17 4.32 7.48 -13.81
C GLU A 17 2.89 7.58 -13.28
N ARG A 18 2.29 6.45 -12.89
CA ARG A 18 0.97 6.43 -12.25
C ARG A 18 1.04 6.97 -10.82
N ALA A 19 2.14 6.70 -10.11
CA ALA A 19 2.33 7.12 -8.73
C ALA A 19 2.50 8.64 -8.64
N ALA A 20 3.26 9.25 -9.56
CA ALA A 20 3.41 10.70 -9.68
C ALA A 20 2.07 11.43 -9.91
N LYS A 21 1.10 10.76 -10.54
CA LYS A 21 -0.25 11.26 -10.83
C LYS A 21 -1.23 11.11 -9.66
N LEU A 22 -0.86 10.41 -8.57
CA LEU A 22 -1.74 10.29 -7.41
C LEU A 22 -2.00 11.67 -6.79
N THR A 23 -3.28 11.94 -6.54
CA THR A 23 -3.69 13.18 -5.88
C THR A 23 -3.51 13.08 -4.37
N LYS A 24 -3.30 14.22 -3.69
CA LYS A 24 -3.24 14.26 -2.22
C LYS A 24 -4.51 13.67 -1.60
N ALA A 25 -5.69 13.93 -2.17
CA ALA A 25 -6.95 13.37 -1.70
C ALA A 25 -6.97 11.84 -1.79
N GLN A 26 -6.49 11.26 -2.89
CA GLN A 26 -6.39 9.82 -3.06
C GLN A 26 -5.44 9.17 -2.04
N ILE A 27 -4.31 9.82 -1.74
CA ILE A 27 -3.35 9.34 -0.74
C ILE A 27 -3.96 9.43 0.66
N THR A 28 -4.53 10.59 1.03
CA THR A 28 -5.18 10.80 2.33
C THR A 28 -6.31 9.81 2.57
N ALA A 29 -7.10 9.47 1.53
CA ALA A 29 -8.17 8.48 1.64
C ALA A 29 -7.65 7.09 2.04
N VAL A 30 -6.53 6.64 1.45
CA VAL A 30 -5.91 5.36 1.82
C VAL A 30 -5.37 5.43 3.26
N LEU A 31 -4.66 6.48 3.62
CA LEU A 31 -4.15 6.64 5.00
C LEU A 31 -5.27 6.68 6.05
N ALA A 32 -6.41 7.30 5.70
CA ALA A 32 -7.59 7.35 6.55
C ALA A 32 -8.21 5.97 6.77
N ARG A 33 -8.33 5.16 5.71
CA ARG A 33 -8.85 3.79 5.78
C ARG A 33 -8.05 2.92 6.75
N HIS A 34 -6.73 3.10 6.77
CA HIS A 34 -5.81 2.40 7.68
C HIS A 34 -5.55 3.14 8.99
N ARG A 35 -6.41 4.08 9.37
CA ARG A 35 -6.42 4.80 10.66
C ARG A 35 -5.05 5.41 11.02
N ARG A 36 -4.31 5.90 10.03
CA ARG A 36 -2.98 6.47 10.25
C ARG A 36 -3.08 7.84 10.93
N ARG A 37 -2.16 8.12 11.86
CA ARG A 37 -1.97 9.45 12.48
C ARG A 37 -1.14 10.36 11.57
N ASN A 38 -1.21 11.67 11.79
CA ASN A 38 -0.46 12.71 11.05
C ASN A 38 -0.67 12.62 9.53
N ARG A 39 -1.92 12.42 9.09
CA ARG A 39 -2.27 12.13 7.69
C ARG A 39 -1.81 13.23 6.74
N ASP A 40 -1.98 14.50 7.10
CA ASP A 40 -1.61 15.61 6.20
C ASP A 40 -0.10 15.68 5.96
N GLN A 41 0.69 15.55 7.02
CA GLN A 41 2.15 15.50 6.94
C GLN A 41 2.61 14.29 6.12
N LYS A 42 2.04 13.10 6.38
CA LYS A 42 2.36 11.88 5.64
C LYS A 42 1.95 11.97 4.17
N THR A 43 0.76 12.49 3.87
CA THR A 43 0.30 12.72 2.50
C THR A 43 1.24 13.65 1.75
N ALA A 44 1.69 14.74 2.39
CA ALA A 44 2.65 15.67 1.78
C ALA A 44 3.98 14.96 1.47
N ALA A 45 4.54 14.22 2.44
CA ALA A 45 5.80 13.51 2.28
C ALA A 45 5.71 12.42 1.18
N ILE A 46 4.65 11.60 1.20
CA ILE A 46 4.43 10.57 0.18
C ILE A 46 4.27 11.22 -1.20
N ALA A 47 3.45 12.25 -1.32
CA ALA A 47 3.21 12.90 -2.61
C ALA A 47 4.46 13.59 -3.16
N ALA A 48 5.36 14.08 -2.30
CA ALA A 48 6.66 14.61 -2.72
C ALA A 48 7.54 13.48 -3.27
N ALA A 49 7.73 12.41 -2.49
CA ALA A 49 8.56 11.27 -2.88
C ALA A 49 8.10 10.60 -4.18
N LEU A 50 6.78 10.46 -4.39
CA LEU A 50 6.22 9.87 -5.61
C LEU A 50 6.44 10.71 -6.89
N ARG A 51 6.79 11.99 -6.76
CA ARG A 51 7.07 12.88 -7.91
C ARG A 51 8.57 13.08 -8.16
N GLU A 52 9.42 12.54 -7.30
CA GLU A 52 10.87 12.55 -7.54
C GLU A 52 11.21 11.70 -8.77
N SER A 53 12.29 12.09 -9.46
CA SER A 53 12.77 11.36 -10.63
C SER A 53 13.19 9.95 -10.23
N GLN A 54 12.58 8.94 -10.84
CA GLN A 54 12.90 7.54 -10.60
C GLN A 54 13.90 7.04 -11.64
N LEU A 55 14.86 6.22 -11.22
CA LEU A 55 15.92 5.68 -12.10
C LEU A 55 15.44 4.57 -13.06
N VAL A 56 14.18 4.16 -12.97
CA VAL A 56 13.64 3.03 -13.75
C VAL A 56 13.11 3.52 -15.10
N ALA A 57 13.60 2.92 -16.19
CA ALA A 57 13.08 3.15 -17.53
C ALA A 57 11.60 2.71 -17.65
N ALA A 58 10.78 3.52 -18.31
CA ALA A 58 9.34 3.30 -18.47
C ALA A 58 8.94 1.87 -18.94
N PRO A 59 9.60 1.26 -19.94
CA PRO A 59 9.25 -0.09 -20.40
C PRO A 59 9.48 -1.16 -19.32
N VAL A 60 10.56 -1.03 -18.55
CA VAL A 60 10.91 -1.95 -17.47
C VAL A 60 9.91 -1.82 -16.32
N ALA A 61 9.54 -0.59 -15.96
CA ALA A 61 8.55 -0.33 -14.92
C ALA A 61 7.19 -0.98 -15.22
N ALA A 62 6.74 -0.94 -16.48
CA ALA A 62 5.49 -1.55 -16.89
C ALA A 62 5.50 -3.09 -16.74
N THR A 63 6.60 -3.75 -17.11
CA THR A 63 6.74 -5.21 -16.95
C THR A 63 6.70 -5.63 -15.48
N TYR A 64 7.42 -4.91 -14.60
CA TYR A 64 7.44 -5.24 -13.17
C TYR A 64 6.16 -4.86 -12.42
N ALA A 65 5.34 -3.95 -12.96
CA ALA A 65 4.10 -3.50 -12.32
C ALA A 65 3.13 -4.67 -12.01
N ALA A 66 3.02 -5.63 -12.93
CA ALA A 66 2.14 -6.79 -12.76
C ALA A 66 2.61 -7.67 -11.58
N ALA A 67 3.90 -7.98 -11.52
CA ALA A 67 4.50 -8.76 -10.44
C ALA A 67 4.38 -8.04 -9.08
N ALA A 68 4.71 -6.74 -9.04
CA ALA A 68 4.57 -5.93 -7.82
C ALA A 68 3.14 -5.91 -7.30
N THR A 69 2.16 -5.77 -8.19
CA THR A 69 0.73 -5.79 -7.84
C THR A 69 0.31 -7.16 -7.30
N ALA A 70 0.75 -8.25 -7.93
CA ALA A 70 0.46 -9.61 -7.48
C ALA A 70 1.03 -9.87 -6.08
N HIS A 71 2.29 -9.51 -5.84
CA HIS A 71 2.93 -9.64 -4.53
C HIS A 71 2.23 -8.78 -3.47
N ALA A 72 1.84 -7.55 -3.80
CA ALA A 72 1.13 -6.69 -2.85
C ALA A 72 -0.23 -7.29 -2.44
N ARG A 73 -0.98 -7.86 -3.39
CA ARG A 73 -2.24 -8.56 -3.11
C ARG A 73 -2.03 -9.80 -2.25
N LEU A 74 -0.99 -10.59 -2.54
CA LEU A 74 -0.63 -11.76 -1.74
C LEU A 74 -0.34 -11.37 -0.28
N LEU A 75 0.47 -10.32 -0.07
CA LEU A 75 0.79 -9.83 1.26
C LEU A 75 -0.44 -9.32 2.02
N ILE A 76 -1.39 -8.66 1.34
CA ILE A 76 -2.67 -8.25 1.94
C ILE A 76 -3.47 -9.48 2.38
N ALA A 77 -3.63 -10.47 1.50
CA ALA A 77 -4.37 -11.69 1.81
C ALA A 77 -3.74 -12.47 2.98
N LEU A 78 -2.41 -12.52 3.05
CA LEU A 78 -1.71 -13.15 4.18
C LEU A 78 -1.97 -12.40 5.49
N ASN A 79 -1.98 -11.07 5.49
CA ASN A 79 -2.32 -10.29 6.68
C ASN A 79 -3.76 -10.57 7.14
N GLU A 80 -4.73 -10.64 6.22
CA GLU A 80 -6.13 -10.98 6.53
C GLU A 80 -6.28 -12.38 7.13
N GLN A 81 -5.52 -13.36 6.61
CA GLN A 81 -5.50 -14.73 7.15
C GLN A 81 -4.89 -14.76 8.55
N ILE A 82 -3.82 -14.00 8.80
CA ILE A 82 -3.20 -13.87 10.12
C ILE A 82 -4.22 -13.32 11.13
N ASP A 83 -4.93 -12.24 10.79
CA ASP A 83 -5.94 -11.64 11.67
C ASP A 83 -7.08 -12.63 11.99
N THR A 84 -7.49 -13.43 11.00
CA THR A 84 -8.51 -14.47 11.16
C THR A 84 -8.05 -15.54 12.14
N LEU A 85 -6.83 -16.06 11.95
CA LEU A 85 -6.25 -17.08 12.83
C LEU A 85 -6.06 -16.55 14.27
N GLU A 86 -5.63 -15.29 14.43
CA GLU A 86 -5.50 -14.67 15.75
C GLU A 86 -6.86 -14.60 16.48
N ALA A 87 -7.94 -14.27 15.76
CA ALA A 87 -9.28 -14.26 16.32
C ALA A 87 -9.75 -15.67 16.73
N GLU A 88 -9.45 -16.70 15.94
CA GLU A 88 -9.77 -18.09 16.29
C GLU A 88 -9.04 -18.56 17.54
N VAL A 89 -7.72 -18.33 17.62
CA VAL A 89 -6.92 -18.67 18.80
C VAL A 89 -7.47 -17.99 20.07
N LYS A 90 -7.89 -16.73 19.97
CA LYS A 90 -8.52 -16.00 21.08
C LYS A 90 -9.85 -16.62 21.51
N ARG A 91 -10.68 -17.08 20.56
CA ARG A 91 -11.94 -17.78 20.87
C ARG A 91 -11.67 -19.10 21.58
N THR A 92 -10.76 -19.93 21.06
CA THR A 92 -10.44 -21.26 21.65
C THR A 92 -9.85 -21.15 23.05
N ARG A 93 -9.09 -20.10 23.37
CA ARG A 93 -8.55 -19.87 24.73
C ARG A 93 -9.58 -19.38 25.75
N SER A 94 -10.74 -18.90 25.30
CA SER A 94 -11.80 -18.38 26.16
C SER A 94 -12.89 -19.44 26.45
N THR A 95 -12.85 -20.57 25.75
CA THR A 95 -13.66 -21.78 25.98
C THR A 95 -12.87 -22.79 26.79
#